data_AF-A0A3B9D1J6-F1
#
_entry.id   AF-A0A3B9D1J6-F1
#
_cell.length_a   1.000
_cell.length_b   1.000
_cell.length_c   1.000
_cell.angle_alpha   90.00
_cell.angle_beta   90.00
_cell.angle_gamma   90.00
#
_symmetry.space_group_name_H-M   'P 1'
#
loop_
_entity.id
_entity.type
_entity.pdbx_description
1 polymer ?
#
loop_
_entity_poly.entity_id
_entity_poly.type
_entity_poly.pdbx_seq_one_letter_code
_entity_poly.pdbx_strand_id
1 'polypeptide(L)'
;HWTVELDYACANNTAGNRIHFSTGAREFSSRVAGTGTWDDYRKLRIGQLDLGGGRRQIVVSPAGPLRSFLIDLRSIRLIPPE
;
A
#
# COMPACT_ATOMS: atom_id res chain seq x y z
N HIS A 1 9.33 0.27 14.18
CA HIS A 1 8.20 0.27 13.22
C HIS A 1 8.59 -0.54 11.99
N TRP A 2 7.64 -1.24 11.36
CA TRP A 2 7.89 -2.00 10.14
C TRP A 2 7.70 -1.10 8.92
N THR A 3 8.61 -1.13 7.96
CA THR A 3 8.42 -0.44 6.68
C THR A 3 7.54 -1.27 5.77
N VAL A 4 6.50 -0.67 5.20
CA VAL A 4 5.60 -1.31 4.25
C VAL A 4 6.11 -1.04 2.84
N GLU A 5 6.52 -2.11 2.16
CA GLU A 5 6.87 -2.10 0.74
C GLU A 5 5.77 -2.83 -0.04
N LEU A 6 5.28 -2.21 -1.11
CA LEU A 6 4.36 -2.82 -2.05
C LEU A 6 5.08 -3.14 -3.35
N ASP A 7 4.84 -4.32 -3.90
CA ASP A 7 5.07 -4.62 -5.31
C ASP A 7 3.73 -4.52 -6.04
N TYR A 8 3.56 -3.48 -6.85
CA TYR A 8 2.29 -3.20 -7.53
C TYR A 8 2.47 -2.54 -8.89
N ALA A 9 1.42 -2.59 -9.72
CA ALA A 9 1.30 -1.80 -10.93
C ALA A 9 0.11 -0.84 -10.87
N CYS A 10 0.26 0.35 -11.44
CA CYS A 10 -0.79 1.35 -11.58
C CYS A 10 -0.49 2.25 -12.78
N ALA A 11 -1.35 2.19 -13.80
CA ALA A 11 -1.16 3.02 -14.98
C ALA A 11 -1.22 4.52 -14.63
N ASN A 12 -0.29 5.30 -15.15
CA ASN A 12 -0.09 6.71 -14.79
C ASN A 12 -1.35 7.57 -14.96
N ASN A 13 -2.19 7.27 -15.96
CA ASN A 13 -3.44 7.97 -16.23
C ASN A 13 -4.56 7.70 -15.22
N THR A 14 -4.45 6.66 -14.40
CA THR A 14 -5.43 6.31 -13.35
C THR A 14 -4.91 6.53 -11.93
N ALA A 15 -3.60 6.71 -11.78
CA ALA A 15 -2.93 6.87 -10.50
C ALA A 15 -3.43 8.05 -9.66
N GLY A 16 -3.05 8.06 -8.38
CA GLY A 16 -3.32 9.14 -7.45
C GLY A 16 -4.51 8.92 -6.51
N ASN A 17 -5.15 7.74 -6.55
CA ASN A 17 -6.00 7.30 -5.44
C ASN A 17 -5.18 7.17 -4.15
N ARG A 18 -5.85 7.18 -3.00
CA ARG A 18 -5.20 6.96 -1.70
C ARG A 18 -5.42 5.53 -1.26
N ILE A 19 -4.35 4.85 -0.88
CA ILE A 19 -4.40 3.53 -0.25
C ILE A 19 -4.32 3.70 1.27
N HIS A 20 -5.05 2.89 2.01
CA HIS A 20 -5.10 2.87 3.47
C HIS A 20 -4.65 1.49 3.97
N PHE A 21 -3.87 1.52 5.04
CA PHE A 21 -3.42 0.34 5.78
C PHE A 21 -3.85 0.50 7.22
N SER A 22 -4.40 -0.55 7.81
CA SER A 22 -4.79 -0.56 9.22
C SER A 22 -4.53 -1.91 9.89
N THR A 23 -4.04 -1.87 11.13
CA THR A 23 -4.03 -2.98 12.08
C THR A 23 -5.18 -2.90 13.09
N GLY A 24 -6.16 -2.04 12.84
CA GLY A 24 -7.22 -1.66 13.77
C GLY A 24 -6.78 -0.56 14.74
N ALA A 25 -5.66 -0.77 15.45
CA ALA A 25 -5.15 0.20 16.43
C ALA A 25 -4.30 1.31 15.81
N ARG A 26 -3.65 1.03 14.68
CA ARG A 26 -2.86 2.03 13.94
C ARG A 26 -3.14 1.94 12.47
N GLU A 27 -3.06 3.10 11.83
CA GLU A 27 -3.35 3.23 10.42
C GLU A 27 -2.49 4.30 9.77
N PHE A 28 -2.33 4.18 8.46
CA PHE A 28 -1.81 5.26 7.63
C PHE A 28 -2.48 5.21 6.26
N SER A 29 -2.42 6.33 5.55
CA SER A 29 -2.79 6.37 4.13
C SER A 29 -1.70 7.05 3.31
N SER A 30 -1.53 6.58 2.08
CA SER A 30 -0.53 7.09 1.15
C SER A 30 -1.14 7.29 -0.23
N ARG A 31 -0.60 8.24 -1.00
CA ARG A 31 -1.03 8.44 -2.39
C ARG A 31 -0.35 7.39 -3.25
N VAL A 32 -1.13 6.66 -4.04
CA VAL A 32 -0.62 5.69 -5.01
C VAL A 32 0.07 6.44 -6.15
N ALA A 33 1.37 6.20 -6.31
CA ALA A 33 2.13 6.68 -7.45
C ALA A 33 1.84 5.79 -8.67
N GLY A 34 1.86 6.38 -9.86
CA GLY A 34 1.83 5.62 -11.10
C GLY A 34 3.16 4.90 -11.32
N THR A 35 3.10 3.71 -11.91
CA THR A 35 4.28 2.89 -12.19
C THR A 35 4.61 2.83 -13.68
N GLY A 36 3.84 3.53 -14.53
CA GLY A 36 3.93 3.42 -15.99
C GLY A 36 2.59 2.91 -16.54
N THR A 37 2.57 1.65 -16.93
CA THR A 37 1.41 0.89 -17.40
C THR A 37 0.94 -0.13 -16.34
N TRP A 38 -0.09 -0.91 -16.65
CA TRP A 38 -0.58 -1.99 -15.78
C TRP A 38 0.36 -3.21 -15.75
N ASP A 39 1.31 -3.30 -16.67
CA ASP A 39 2.31 -4.37 -16.72
C ASP A 39 3.61 -3.99 -15.98
N ASP A 40 3.78 -2.71 -15.64
CA ASP A 40 4.98 -2.18 -15.00
C ASP A 40 4.90 -2.30 -13.47
N TYR A 41 5.19 -3.49 -12.96
CA TYR A 41 5.25 -3.73 -11.51
C TYR A 41 6.51 -3.13 -10.89
N ARG A 42 6.35 -2.37 -9.82
CA ARG A 42 7.45 -1.72 -9.08
C ARG A 42 7.31 -1.92 -7.59
N LYS A 43 8.46 -2.07 -6.93
CA LYS A 43 8.56 -2.11 -5.47
C LYS A 43 8.73 -0.70 -4.92
N LEU A 44 7.79 -0.26 -4.09
CA LEU A 44 7.78 1.08 -3.51
C LEU A 44 7.46 1.02 -2.01
N ARG A 45 8.24 1.77 -1.23
CA ARG A 45 7.99 1.98 0.21
C ARG A 45 6.94 3.06 0.34
N ILE A 46 5.81 2.73 0.97
CA ILE A 46 4.64 3.61 0.98
C ILE A 46 4.31 4.18 2.37
N GLY A 47 4.96 3.66 3.41
CA GLY A 47 4.74 4.07 4.78
C GLY A 47 5.30 3.08 5.79
N GLN A 48 4.91 3.27 7.05
CA GLN A 48 5.32 2.44 8.16
C GLN A 48 4.09 1.99 8.96
N LEU A 49 4.18 0.81 9.54
CA LEU A 49 3.12 0.23 10.36
C LEU A 49 3.70 -0.32 11.66
N ASP A 50 2.92 -0.22 12.73
CA ASP A 50 3.19 -0.99 13.94
C ASP A 50 2.22 -2.16 14.01
N LEU A 51 2.78 -3.35 14.08
CA LEU A 51 2.04 -4.61 14.18
C LEU A 51 1.72 -4.93 15.65
N GLY A 52 2.50 -4.43 16.60
CA GLY A 52 2.53 -4.96 17.96
C GLY A 52 2.94 -6.44 17.99
N GLY A 53 2.71 -7.11 19.13
CA GLY A 53 2.98 -8.54 19.29
C GLY A 53 1.81 -9.45 18.89
N GLY A 54 2.12 -10.70 18.55
CA GLY A 54 1.13 -11.76 18.30
C GLY A 54 0.51 -11.75 16.90
N ARG A 55 -0.56 -12.53 16.71
CA ARG A 55 -1.27 -12.63 15.43
C ARG A 55 -2.04 -11.34 15.14
N ARG A 56 -1.91 -10.83 13.92
CA ARG A 56 -2.53 -9.59 13.46
C ARG A 56 -3.11 -9.74 12.07
N GLN A 57 -4.21 -9.03 11.84
CA GLN A 57 -4.76 -8.80 10.51
C GLN A 57 -4.37 -7.39 10.08
N ILE A 58 -3.88 -7.27 8.84
CA ILE A 58 -3.68 -5.98 8.18
C ILE A 58 -4.79 -5.86 7.15
N VAL A 59 -5.57 -4.78 7.24
CA VAL A 59 -6.57 -4.43 6.23
C VAL A 59 -5.96 -3.41 5.30
N VAL A 60 -6.09 -3.66 4.00
CA VAL A 60 -5.67 -2.76 2.93
C VAL A 60 -6.88 -2.38 2.11
N SER A 61 -7.14 -1.09 2.00
CA SER A 61 -8.36 -0.59 1.35
C SER A 61 -8.13 0.77 0.68
N PRO A 62 -9.05 1.23 -0.18
CA PRO A 62 -9.08 2.64 -0.61
C PRO A 62 -9.33 3.58 0.58
N ALA A 63 -8.57 4.66 0.67
CA ALA A 63 -8.84 5.75 1.61
C ALA A 63 -9.85 6.74 1.00
N GLY A 64 -11.11 6.33 0.93
CA GLY A 64 -12.22 7.09 0.35
C GLY A 64 -12.65 6.60 -1.05
N PRO A 65 -13.51 7.36 -1.75
CA PRO A 65 -14.00 6.99 -3.08
C PRO A 65 -12.86 6.81 -4.09
N LEU A 66 -12.96 5.78 -4.92
CA LEU A 66 -12.01 5.52 -5.99
C LEU A 66 -12.34 6.34 -7.23
N ARG A 67 -11.31 6.88 -7.87
CA ARG A 67 -11.36 7.25 -9.29
C ARG A 67 -10.79 6.08 -10.10
N SER A 68 -11.64 5.34 -10.79
CA SER A 68 -11.27 4.13 -11.54
C SER A 68 -10.75 2.99 -10.65
N PHE A 69 -9.43 2.77 -10.59
CA PHE A 69 -8.81 1.58 -9.97
C PHE A 69 -7.82 1.98 -8.88
N LEU A 70 -7.63 1.14 -7.86
CA LEU A 70 -6.63 1.41 -6.82
C LEU A 70 -5.22 1.06 -7.31
N ILE A 71 -4.92 -0.24 -7.44
CA ILE A 71 -3.66 -0.83 -7.89
C ILE A 71 -3.89 -2.30 -8.30
N ASP A 72 -3.02 -2.84 -9.14
CA ASP A 72 -2.81 -4.28 -9.25
C ASP A 72 -1.72 -4.68 -8.26
N LEU A 73 -2.13 -5.32 -7.16
CA LEU A 73 -1.23 -5.68 -6.07
C LEU A 73 -0.64 -7.08 -6.28
N ARG A 74 0.68 -7.19 -6.35
CA ARG A 74 1.39 -8.47 -6.39
C ARG A 74 1.81 -8.94 -5.01
N SER A 75 2.40 -8.06 -4.21
CA SER A 75 2.83 -8.44 -2.85
C SER A 75 2.90 -7.24 -1.90
N ILE A 76 2.77 -7.55 -0.61
CA ILE A 76 3.06 -6.64 0.50
C ILE A 76 4.22 -7.27 1.27
N ARG A 77 5.31 -6.52 1.44
CA ARG A 77 6.45 -6.91 2.28
C ARG A 77 6.53 -5.99 3.48
N LEU A 78 6.62 -6.59 4.67
CA LEU A 78 6.88 -5.89 5.93
C LEU A 78 8.37 -6.04 6.25
N ILE A 79 9.10 -4.94 6.18
CA ILE A 79 10.54 -4.90 6.44
C ILE A 79 10.73 -4.51 7.92
N PRO A 80 11.45 -5.31 8.73
CA PRO A 80 11.67 -4.99 10.14
C PRO A 80 12.48 -3.69 10.31
N PRO A 81 12.35 -3.01 11.45
CA PRO A 81 13.30 -1.94 11.82
C PRO A 81 14.71 -2.53 11.97
N GLU A 82 15.73 -1.69 11.73
CA GLU A 82 17.11 -1.97 12.11
C GLU A 82 17.28 -2.09 13.64
#